data_AF-A0A1X7UN55-F1
#
_entry.id   AF-A0A1X7UN55-F1
#
_cell.length_a   1.000
_cell.length_b   1.000
_cell.length_c   1.000
_cell.angle_alpha   90.00
_cell.angle_beta   90.00
_cell.angle_gamma   90.00
#
_symmetry.space_group_name_H-M   'P 1'
#
loop_
_entity.id
_entity.type
_entity.pdbx_description
1 polymer ?
#
loop_
_entity_poly.entity_id
_entity_poly.type
_entity_poly.pdbx_seq_one_letter_code
_entity_poly.pdbx_strand_id
1 'polypeptide(L)'
;MNKSRYTTPPNMSPLLYVVLCIFVSLRVNGAAVNKPNIIILFADDLGYGDLQIYGHPTSSTPNLNSMASEGLVLTQFYSANPVCSPSRAALMTGRYPPRTGIWPGVLFPNSIGGLPHNETTIAEALKTAGYKTGMVGKWHLGVGENGTYLPTNHGFDYYLGIPYSNDMGPCTICYYPNEACISPLKNPCNG
;
A
#
# COMPACT_ATOMS: atom_id res chain seq x y z
N MET A 1 0.88 -19.32 -72.95
CA MET A 1 -0.23 -18.34 -72.91
C MET A 1 -1.16 -18.72 -71.78
N ASN A 2 -1.06 -18.08 -70.62
CA ASN A 2 -1.88 -18.38 -69.45
C ASN A 2 -2.52 -17.07 -68.97
N LYS A 3 -3.80 -16.84 -69.30
CA LYS A 3 -4.54 -15.66 -68.84
C LYS A 3 -5.19 -16.01 -67.49
N SER A 4 -4.57 -15.54 -66.42
CA SER A 4 -5.14 -15.54 -65.07
C SER A 4 -6.48 -14.80 -65.08
N ARG A 5 -7.55 -15.48 -64.65
CA ARG A 5 -8.87 -14.88 -64.46
C ARG A 5 -8.85 -14.16 -63.11
N TYR A 6 -8.76 -12.82 -63.15
CA TYR A 6 -9.13 -12.00 -62.01
C TYR A 6 -10.66 -12.02 -61.88
N THR A 7 -11.16 -12.73 -60.87
CA THR A 7 -12.54 -12.63 -60.42
C THR A 7 -12.73 -11.26 -59.76
N THR A 8 -13.56 -10.40 -60.35
CA THR A 8 -14.00 -9.16 -59.72
C THR A 8 -14.80 -9.49 -58.45
N PRO A 9 -14.54 -8.80 -57.31
CA PRO A 9 -15.31 -9.04 -56.10
C PRO A 9 -16.79 -8.66 -56.32
N PRO A 10 -17.73 -9.32 -55.61
CA PRO A 10 -19.15 -9.02 -55.73
C PRO A 10 -19.45 -7.57 -55.34
N ASN A 11 -20.37 -6.95 -56.09
CA ASN A 11 -20.84 -5.58 -55.90
C ASN A 11 -21.62 -5.46 -54.57
N MET A 12 -20.91 -5.22 -53.48
CA MET A 12 -21.48 -4.94 -52.16
C MET A 12 -22.14 -3.56 -52.17
N SER A 13 -23.36 -3.47 -51.66
CA SER A 13 -24.13 -2.22 -51.68
C SER A 13 -23.42 -1.10 -50.91
N PRO A 14 -23.50 0.15 -51.37
CA PRO A 14 -22.86 1.29 -50.69
C PRO A 14 -23.38 1.47 -49.25
N LEU A 15 -24.59 0.96 -48.96
CA LEU A 15 -25.18 0.95 -47.62
C LEU A 15 -24.36 0.12 -46.62
N LEU A 16 -23.79 -1.01 -47.07
CA LEU A 16 -23.00 -1.91 -46.22
C LEU A 16 -21.66 -1.28 -45.82
N TYR A 17 -21.03 -0.52 -46.71
CA TYR A 17 -19.82 0.25 -46.40
C TYR A 17 -20.10 1.39 -45.43
N VAL A 18 -21.24 2.08 -45.57
CA VAL A 18 -21.65 3.15 -44.64
C VAL A 18 -21.91 2.60 -43.24
N VAL A 19 -22.60 1.46 -43.11
CA VAL A 19 -22.81 0.81 -41.81
C VAL A 19 -21.49 0.36 -41.19
N LEU A 20 -20.57 -0.23 -41.96
CA LEU A 20 -19.25 -0.63 -41.49
C LEU A 20 -18.42 0.58 -41.03
N CYS A 21 -18.46 1.70 -41.76
CA CYS A 21 -17.80 2.95 -41.36
C CYS A 21 -18.40 3.54 -40.07
N ILE A 22 -19.73 3.52 -39.91
CA ILE A 22 -20.39 3.99 -38.68
C ILE A 22 -19.99 3.12 -37.46
N PHE A 23 -19.90 1.80 -37.63
CA PHE A 23 -19.42 0.90 -36.57
C PHE A 23 -17.93 1.11 -36.23
N VAL A 24 -17.09 1.50 -37.19
CA VAL A 24 -15.68 1.84 -36.95
C VAL A 24 -15.52 3.21 -36.29
N SER A 25 -16.37 4.18 -36.60
CA SER A 25 -16.36 5.52 -36.00
C SER A 25 -16.91 5.58 -34.57
N LEU A 26 -17.68 4.56 -34.14
CA LEU A 26 -18.15 4.38 -32.76
C LEU A 26 -17.11 3.69 -31.86
N ARG A 27 -15.82 3.80 -32.18
CA ARG A 27 -14.76 3.64 -31.17
C ARG A 27 -14.88 4.83 -30.23
N VAL A 28 -15.67 4.65 -29.16
CA VAL A 28 -15.61 5.51 -27.97
C VAL A 28 -14.14 5.61 -27.61
N ASN A 29 -13.53 6.77 -27.93
CA ASN A 29 -12.32 7.22 -27.27
C ASN A 29 -12.72 7.46 -25.82
N GLY A 30 -12.78 6.37 -25.04
CA GLY A 30 -12.74 6.47 -23.60
C GLY A 30 -11.44 7.19 -23.32
N ALA A 31 -11.53 8.47 -22.97
CA ALA A 31 -10.38 9.22 -22.48
C ALA A 31 -9.71 8.29 -21.48
N ALA A 32 -8.46 7.89 -21.76
CA ALA A 32 -7.73 7.02 -20.89
C ALA A 32 -7.77 7.70 -19.52
N VAL A 33 -8.53 7.12 -18.58
CA VAL A 33 -8.58 7.63 -17.22
C VAL A 33 -7.15 7.42 -16.72
N ASN A 34 -6.37 8.49 -16.73
CA ASN A 34 -5.01 8.47 -16.21
C ASN A 34 -5.14 8.09 -14.74
N LYS A 35 -4.79 6.84 -14.43
CA LYS A 35 -4.83 6.31 -13.08
C LYS A 35 -3.79 7.09 -12.27
N PRO A 36 -4.17 7.77 -11.18
CA PRO A 36 -3.22 8.54 -10.37
C PRO A 36 -2.27 7.59 -9.64
N ASN A 37 -1.06 8.05 -9.32
CA ASN A 37 -0.21 7.31 -8.39
C ASN A 37 -0.73 7.52 -6.96
N ILE A 38 -0.87 6.44 -6.20
CA ILE A 38 -1.35 6.47 -4.81
C ILE A 38 -0.15 6.24 -3.90
N ILE A 39 0.17 7.23 -3.07
CA ILE A 39 1.26 7.16 -2.09
C ILE A 39 0.66 7.40 -0.71
N ILE A 40 0.82 6.41 0.19
CA ILE A 40 0.36 6.50 1.58
C ILE A 40 1.59 6.60 2.48
N LEU A 41 1.77 7.77 3.10
CA LEU A 41 2.78 7.97 4.13
C LEU A 41 2.12 7.71 5.49
N PHE A 42 2.57 6.66 6.20
CA PHE A 42 2.00 6.25 7.47
C PHE A 42 3.04 6.29 8.58
N ALA A 43 3.11 7.43 9.27
CA ALA A 43 4.03 7.65 10.38
C ALA A 43 3.70 6.74 11.58
N ASP A 44 4.72 6.41 12.36
CA ASP A 44 4.61 5.58 13.56
C ASP A 44 4.75 6.50 14.78
N ASP A 45 3.80 6.41 15.72
CA ASP A 45 3.76 7.16 16.98
C ASP A 45 3.91 8.70 16.84
N LEU A 46 3.41 9.27 15.74
CA LEU A 46 3.34 10.73 15.53
C LEU A 46 2.04 11.30 16.13
N GLY A 47 2.18 12.18 17.11
CA GLY A 47 1.07 12.88 17.77
C GLY A 47 0.51 14.02 16.93
N TYR A 48 -0.75 14.39 17.21
CA TYR A 48 -1.45 15.50 16.55
C TYR A 48 -0.65 16.82 16.66
N GLY A 49 -0.07 17.07 17.83
CA GLY A 49 0.66 18.30 18.11
C GLY A 49 2.12 18.30 17.65
N ASP A 50 2.64 17.24 17.02
CA ASP A 50 4.08 17.11 16.75
C ASP A 50 4.55 17.89 15.51
N LEU A 51 3.64 18.20 14.57
CA LEU A 51 4.00 18.90 13.34
C LEU A 51 3.92 20.41 13.50
N GLN A 52 4.77 21.14 12.78
CA GLN A 52 4.75 22.60 12.77
C GLN A 52 3.39 23.16 12.29
N ILE A 53 2.76 22.49 11.32
CA ILE A 53 1.43 22.87 10.81
C ILE A 53 0.31 22.77 11.86
N TYR A 54 0.50 21.97 12.91
CA TYR A 54 -0.43 21.84 14.04
C TYR A 54 0.01 22.67 15.26
N GLY A 55 1.02 23.53 15.09
CA GLY A 55 1.43 24.51 16.09
C GLY A 55 2.55 24.07 17.03
N HIS A 56 3.28 22.98 16.74
CA HIS A 56 4.42 22.60 17.58
C HIS A 56 5.47 23.73 17.63
N PRO A 57 5.93 24.16 18.82
CA PRO A 57 6.77 25.36 18.95
C PRO A 57 8.19 25.19 18.39
N THR A 58 8.68 23.96 18.27
CA THR A 58 10.08 23.67 17.92
C THR A 58 10.27 22.67 16.79
N SER A 59 9.19 22.05 16.29
CA SER A 59 9.33 21.07 15.20
C SER A 59 9.66 21.76 13.90
N SER A 60 10.61 21.18 13.17
CA SER A 60 10.96 21.63 11.82
C SER A 60 10.51 20.57 10.82
N THR A 61 9.37 20.83 10.16
CA THR A 61 8.74 19.89 9.22
C THR A 61 8.49 20.54 7.84
N PRO A 62 9.51 21.19 7.22
CA PRO A 62 9.30 22.08 6.08
C PRO A 62 8.60 21.41 4.88
N ASN A 63 8.92 20.15 4.58
CA ASN A 63 8.29 19.42 3.48
C ASN A 63 6.80 19.12 3.75
N LEU A 64 6.44 18.77 4.98
CA LEU A 64 5.05 18.56 5.37
C LEU A 64 4.26 19.87 5.41
N ASN A 65 4.93 20.98 5.75
CA ASN A 65 4.32 22.30 5.65
C ASN A 65 4.03 22.69 4.20
N SER A 66 4.96 22.45 3.26
CA SER A 66 4.72 22.69 1.82
C SER A 66 3.53 21.87 1.34
N MET A 67 3.53 20.57 1.65
CA MET A 67 2.43 19.65 1.31
C MET A 67 1.07 20.12 1.88
N ALA A 68 1.06 20.63 3.11
CA ALA A 68 -0.14 21.17 3.73
C ALA A 68 -0.63 22.47 3.06
N SER A 69 0.29 23.33 2.61
CA SER A 69 -0.04 24.59 1.93
C SER A 69 -0.58 24.39 0.51
N GLU A 70 -0.20 23.28 -0.13
CA GLU A 70 -0.60 22.92 -1.50
C GLU A 70 -1.79 21.95 -1.52
N GLY A 71 -2.25 21.48 -0.35
CA GLY A 71 -3.18 20.37 -0.23
C GLY A 71 -4.30 20.59 0.79
N LEU A 72 -4.86 19.48 1.26
CA LEU A 72 -5.90 19.46 2.27
C LEU A 72 -5.31 19.08 3.63
N VAL A 73 -5.63 19.87 4.67
CA VAL A 73 -5.30 19.56 6.06
C VAL A 73 -6.57 19.10 6.77
N LEU A 74 -6.49 17.94 7.45
CA LEU A 74 -7.58 17.39 8.22
C LEU A 74 -7.36 17.68 9.70
N THR A 75 -8.19 18.54 10.28
CA THR A 75 -8.11 18.85 11.72
C THR A 75 -8.74 17.78 12.60
N GLN A 76 -9.54 16.88 12.01
CA GLN A 76 -10.31 15.81 12.66
C GLN A 76 -10.13 14.48 11.90
N PHE A 77 -8.93 13.93 11.92
CA PHE A 77 -8.62 12.61 11.35
C PHE A 77 -8.30 11.61 12.47
N TYR A 78 -8.95 10.45 12.45
CA TYR A 78 -8.87 9.47 13.55
C TYR A 78 -8.30 8.14 13.08
N SER A 79 -7.38 7.59 13.86
CA SER A 79 -6.99 6.18 13.75
C SER A 79 -8.10 5.29 14.30
N ALA A 80 -8.33 4.13 13.68
CA ALA A 80 -9.32 3.17 14.15
C ALA A 80 -8.94 2.52 15.50
N ASN A 81 -7.68 2.64 15.91
CA ASN A 81 -7.18 2.11 17.17
C ASN A 81 -5.94 2.89 17.67
N PRO A 82 -5.73 3.05 18.99
CA PRO A 82 -4.55 3.72 19.54
C PRO A 82 -3.24 2.93 19.45
N VAL A 83 -3.23 1.65 19.05
CA VAL A 83 -1.98 0.86 18.95
C VAL A 83 -1.69 0.34 17.53
N CYS A 84 -0.41 0.03 17.28
CA CYS A 84 0.17 -0.20 15.96
C CYS A 84 -0.58 -1.25 15.10
N SER A 85 -0.59 -2.52 15.50
CA SER A 85 -1.16 -3.62 14.69
C SER A 85 -2.63 -3.40 14.32
N PRO A 86 -3.56 -3.13 15.26
CA PRO A 86 -4.96 -2.89 14.90
C PRO A 86 -5.15 -1.64 14.03
N SER A 87 -4.39 -0.56 14.26
CA SER A 87 -4.46 0.64 13.40
C SER A 87 -4.05 0.33 11.96
N ARG A 88 -2.93 -0.38 11.78
CA ARG A 88 -2.43 -0.82 10.47
C ARG A 88 -3.40 -1.80 9.80
N ALA A 89 -4.03 -2.70 10.56
CA ALA A 89 -5.00 -3.65 10.03
C ALA A 89 -6.23 -2.91 9.48
N ALA A 90 -6.71 -1.90 10.21
CA ALA A 90 -7.84 -1.08 9.75
C ALA A 90 -7.48 -0.24 8.52
N LEU A 91 -6.27 0.34 8.45
CA LEU A 91 -5.80 1.04 7.25
C LEU A 91 -5.75 0.11 6.03
N MET A 92 -5.24 -1.11 6.20
CA MET A 92 -5.13 -2.07 5.11
C MET A 92 -6.49 -2.55 4.62
N THR A 93 -7.44 -2.80 5.52
CA THR A 93 -8.70 -3.51 5.19
C THR A 93 -9.93 -2.60 5.09
N GLY A 94 -9.84 -1.37 5.58
CA GLY A 94 -11.00 -0.49 5.77
C GLY A 94 -12.00 -1.00 6.83
N ARG A 95 -11.60 -1.95 7.68
CA ARG A 95 -12.48 -2.62 8.64
C ARG A 95 -12.06 -2.37 10.08
N TYR A 96 -13.04 -2.36 10.98
CA TYR A 96 -12.81 -2.18 12.41
C TYR A 96 -11.97 -3.35 12.97
N PRO A 97 -10.91 -3.12 13.78
CA PRO A 97 -9.92 -4.16 14.09
C PRO A 97 -10.46 -5.45 14.73
N PRO A 98 -11.45 -5.43 15.65
CA PRO A 98 -12.09 -6.65 16.12
C PRO A 98 -12.71 -7.53 15.01
N ARG A 99 -13.04 -6.96 13.85
CA ARG A 99 -13.55 -7.73 12.69
C ARG A 99 -12.45 -8.37 11.86
N THR A 100 -11.22 -7.84 11.91
CA THR A 100 -10.06 -8.40 11.21
C THR A 100 -9.33 -9.45 12.04
N GLY A 101 -9.67 -9.57 13.34
CA GLY A 101 -8.98 -10.47 14.27
C GLY A 101 -7.68 -9.90 14.84
N ILE A 102 -7.27 -8.69 14.43
CA ILE A 102 -6.09 -8.01 14.97
C ILE A 102 -6.52 -7.15 16.17
N TRP A 103 -6.61 -7.78 17.35
CA TRP A 103 -7.07 -7.21 18.62
C TRP A 103 -6.70 -8.20 19.76
N PRO A 104 -6.54 -7.80 21.04
CA PRO A 104 -6.66 -6.46 21.63
C PRO A 104 -5.39 -5.61 21.63
N GLY A 105 -4.23 -6.22 21.44
CA GLY A 105 -2.94 -5.55 21.50
C GLY A 105 -2.23 -5.54 20.15
N VAL A 106 -0.91 -5.43 20.25
CA VAL A 106 0.01 -5.54 19.12
C VAL A 106 0.51 -6.98 18.95
N LEU A 107 0.96 -7.31 17.73
CA LEU A 107 1.59 -8.59 17.44
C LEU A 107 3.08 -8.55 17.78
N PHE A 108 3.53 -9.46 18.63
CA PHE A 108 4.95 -9.65 18.95
C PHE A 108 5.64 -10.56 17.93
N PRO A 109 7.00 -10.58 17.87
CA PRO A 109 7.74 -11.43 16.93
C PRO A 109 7.42 -12.92 17.01
N ASN A 110 7.07 -13.42 18.20
CA ASN A 110 6.69 -14.82 18.44
C ASN A 110 5.18 -15.08 18.26
N SER A 111 4.41 -14.11 17.78
CA SER A 111 2.99 -14.31 17.50
C SER A 111 2.81 -15.30 16.36
N ILE A 112 1.98 -16.31 16.61
CA ILE A 112 1.66 -17.35 15.61
C ILE A 112 0.75 -16.76 14.53
N GLY A 113 -0.17 -15.87 14.90
CA GLY A 113 -1.14 -15.24 14.01
C GLY A 113 -0.65 -13.97 13.31
N GLY A 114 -1.47 -13.50 12.37
CA GLY A 114 -1.28 -12.28 11.60
C GLY A 114 -2.57 -11.91 10.87
N LEU A 115 -2.50 -10.93 9.96
CA LEU A 115 -3.67 -10.50 9.19
C LEU A 115 -4.24 -11.71 8.42
N PRO A 116 -5.51 -12.10 8.64
CA PRO A 116 -6.08 -13.26 7.95
C PRO A 116 -6.12 -13.08 6.43
N HIS A 117 -5.85 -14.15 5.67
CA HIS A 117 -5.90 -14.11 4.19
C HIS A 117 -7.32 -13.96 3.60
N ASN A 118 -8.37 -14.06 4.42
CA ASN A 118 -9.73 -13.77 3.97
C ASN A 118 -10.08 -12.28 4.05
N GLU A 119 -9.21 -11.44 4.62
CA GLU A 119 -9.31 -9.99 4.56
C GLU A 119 -8.73 -9.49 3.24
N THR A 120 -9.43 -8.57 2.57
CA THR A 120 -8.91 -7.92 1.36
C THR A 120 -8.20 -6.64 1.73
N THR A 121 -6.92 -6.54 1.38
CA THR A 121 -6.16 -5.31 1.60
C THR A 121 -6.36 -4.29 0.49
N ILE A 122 -6.05 -3.03 0.77
CA ILE A 122 -5.99 -1.96 -0.23
C ILE A 122 -5.01 -2.30 -1.36
N ALA A 123 -3.90 -3.00 -1.06
CA ALA A 123 -2.95 -3.43 -2.07
C ALA A 123 -3.56 -4.49 -3.01
N GLU A 124 -4.25 -5.49 -2.47
CA GLU A 124 -4.96 -6.50 -3.27
C GLU A 124 -6.05 -5.84 -4.13
N ALA A 125 -6.86 -4.97 -3.55
CA ALA A 125 -7.89 -4.23 -4.27
C ALA A 125 -7.30 -3.39 -5.42
N LEU A 126 -6.24 -2.61 -5.16
CA LEU A 126 -5.56 -1.81 -6.20
C LEU A 126 -4.91 -2.68 -7.27
N LYS A 127 -4.36 -3.84 -6.90
CA LYS A 127 -3.77 -4.78 -7.85
C LYS A 127 -4.82 -5.30 -8.85
N THR A 128 -6.07 -5.54 -8.43
CA THR A 128 -7.17 -5.88 -9.36
C THR A 128 -7.47 -4.76 -10.36
N ALA A 129 -7.22 -3.51 -9.96
CA ALA A 129 -7.34 -2.34 -10.83
C ALA A 129 -6.08 -2.09 -11.70
N GLY A 130 -5.10 -2.99 -11.69
CA GLY A 130 -3.91 -2.95 -12.54
C GLY A 130 -2.78 -2.06 -11.99
N TYR A 131 -2.79 -1.74 -10.70
CA TYR A 131 -1.67 -1.05 -10.05
C TYR A 131 -0.51 -2.01 -9.78
N LYS A 132 0.71 -1.45 -9.79
CA LYS A 132 1.88 -2.06 -9.15
C LYS A 132 1.94 -1.60 -7.70
N THR A 133 2.20 -2.53 -6.79
CA THR A 133 2.10 -2.28 -5.35
C THR A 133 3.46 -2.47 -4.68
N GLY A 134 3.82 -1.57 -3.79
CA GLY A 134 5.07 -1.65 -3.04
C GLY A 134 4.88 -1.15 -1.61
N MET A 135 5.58 -1.78 -0.67
CA MET A 135 5.62 -1.37 0.72
C MET A 135 7.06 -1.16 1.18
N VAL A 136 7.31 -0.05 1.85
CA VAL A 136 8.59 0.26 2.50
C VAL A 136 8.34 0.55 3.98
N GLY A 137 9.13 -0.06 4.86
CA GLY A 137 9.08 0.18 6.30
C GLY A 137 8.32 -0.89 7.09
N LYS A 138 7.60 -0.48 8.13
CA LYS A 138 7.06 -1.36 9.17
C LYS A 138 5.74 -2.02 8.80
N TRP A 139 5.68 -3.36 8.84
CA TRP A 139 4.45 -4.12 8.59
C TRP A 139 3.56 -4.26 9.83
N HIS A 140 4.04 -4.95 10.86
CA HIS A 140 3.40 -5.16 12.16
C HIS A 140 2.01 -5.85 12.12
N LEU A 141 1.76 -6.66 11.08
CA LEU A 141 0.54 -7.45 10.90
C LEU A 141 0.82 -8.97 10.83
N GLY A 142 1.91 -9.39 11.49
CA GLY A 142 2.29 -10.78 11.64
C GLY A 142 3.39 -11.22 10.69
N VAL A 143 4.16 -12.20 11.14
CA VAL A 143 5.12 -12.95 10.30
C VAL A 143 4.52 -14.31 9.98
N GLY A 144 4.07 -15.03 11.01
CA GLY A 144 3.55 -16.39 10.89
C GLY A 144 4.65 -17.41 10.57
N GLU A 145 4.24 -18.67 10.49
CA GLU A 145 5.12 -19.73 10.03
C GLU A 145 5.60 -19.44 8.60
N ASN A 146 6.90 -19.59 8.32
CA ASN A 146 7.49 -19.36 7.01
C ASN A 146 7.15 -17.99 6.35
N GLY A 147 6.81 -16.98 7.15
CA GLY A 147 6.46 -15.64 6.63
C GLY A 147 5.08 -15.55 5.98
N THR A 148 4.16 -16.46 6.27
CA THR A 148 2.80 -16.50 5.70
C THR A 148 2.07 -15.16 5.75
N TYR A 149 2.25 -14.36 6.80
CA TYR A 149 1.56 -13.08 6.95
C TYR A 149 2.34 -11.85 6.47
N LEU A 150 3.48 -12.03 5.79
CA LEU A 150 4.28 -10.90 5.27
C LEU A 150 3.53 -10.13 4.15
N PRO A 151 3.88 -8.85 3.89
CA PRO A 151 3.19 -8.00 2.92
C PRO A 151 3.05 -8.60 1.51
N THR A 152 4.04 -9.39 1.08
CA THR A 152 4.04 -10.06 -0.23
C THR A 152 2.94 -11.10 -0.38
N ASN A 153 2.39 -11.59 0.73
CA ASN A 153 1.22 -12.49 0.77
C ASN A 153 -0.12 -11.73 0.94
N HIS A 154 -0.08 -10.38 0.93
CA HIS A 154 -1.23 -9.49 1.12
C HIS A 154 -1.28 -8.40 0.03
N GLY A 155 -0.92 -8.76 -1.20
CA GLY A 155 -1.11 -7.93 -2.39
C GLY A 155 0.03 -6.98 -2.75
N PHE A 156 1.11 -6.89 -1.97
CA PHE A 156 2.29 -6.08 -2.33
C PHE A 156 3.24 -6.85 -3.26
N ASP A 157 3.58 -6.28 -4.42
CA ASP A 157 4.58 -6.86 -5.34
C ASP A 157 6.01 -6.73 -4.79
N TYR A 158 6.29 -5.65 -4.06
CA TYR A 158 7.60 -5.37 -3.47
C TYR A 158 7.48 -5.03 -1.99
N TYR A 159 8.44 -5.52 -1.19
CA TYR A 159 8.54 -5.20 0.22
C TYR A 159 10.00 -5.01 0.63
N LEU A 160 10.30 -3.87 1.26
CA LEU A 160 11.59 -3.58 1.90
C LEU A 160 11.33 -2.98 3.28
N GLY A 161 11.59 -3.73 4.35
CA GLY A 161 11.37 -3.22 5.70
C GLY A 161 11.41 -4.27 6.80
N ILE A 162 10.85 -3.90 7.95
CA ILE A 162 10.86 -4.72 9.17
C ILE A 162 9.43 -5.23 9.48
N PRO A 163 9.29 -6.51 9.86
CA PRO A 163 7.97 -7.12 10.01
C PRO A 163 7.19 -6.68 11.27
N TYR A 164 7.84 -6.04 12.22
CA TYR A 164 7.28 -5.53 13.49
C TYR A 164 8.04 -4.28 13.93
N SER A 165 7.71 -3.69 15.09
CA SER A 165 8.41 -2.50 15.60
C SER A 165 9.90 -2.76 15.85
N ASN A 166 10.75 -1.76 15.63
CA ASN A 166 12.20 -1.87 15.79
C ASN A 166 12.67 -2.12 17.24
N ASP A 167 11.81 -1.87 18.22
CA ASP A 167 12.04 -2.11 19.66
C ASP A 167 11.61 -3.51 20.12
N MET A 168 11.05 -4.34 19.25
CA MET A 168 10.53 -5.68 19.59
C MET A 168 11.49 -6.84 19.28
N GLY A 169 12.64 -6.57 18.65
CA GLY A 169 13.64 -7.61 18.41
C GLY A 169 14.29 -8.12 19.70
N PRO A 170 14.93 -9.31 19.70
CA PRO A 170 15.91 -9.63 20.75
C PRO A 170 16.90 -8.46 20.84
N CYS A 171 17.44 -8.15 22.04
CA CYS A 171 18.31 -7.00 22.33
C CYS A 171 19.69 -7.04 21.60
N THR A 172 19.72 -7.58 20.38
CA THR A 172 20.76 -7.54 19.37
C THR A 172 20.10 -7.62 17.98
N ILE A 173 19.80 -6.49 17.35
CA ILE A 173 19.71 -6.44 15.87
C ILE A 173 20.78 -5.48 15.38
N CYS A 174 21.93 -6.08 15.06
CA CYS A 174 22.98 -5.47 14.27
C CYS A 174 22.47 -5.28 12.84
N TYR A 175 22.68 -4.11 12.23
CA TYR A 175 22.46 -3.93 10.80
C TYR A 175 23.65 -4.44 9.98
N TYR A 176 23.33 -4.98 8.81
CA TYR A 176 24.27 -5.35 7.76
C TYR A 176 25.09 -4.13 7.27
N PRO A 177 26.39 -4.27 6.95
CA PRO A 177 27.14 -5.51 6.78
C PRO A 177 28.20 -5.75 7.86
N ASN A 178 27.88 -5.58 9.16
CA ASN A 178 28.70 -5.91 10.35
C ASN A 178 29.30 -4.70 11.09
N GLU A 179 28.49 -4.03 11.91
CA GLU A 179 29.03 -3.29 13.05
C GLU A 179 28.56 -3.96 14.35
N ALA A 180 29.51 -4.40 15.18
CA ALA A 180 29.23 -4.86 16.53
C ALA A 180 28.71 -3.68 17.34
N CYS A 181 27.55 -3.84 17.99
CA CYS A 181 26.93 -2.77 18.77
C CYS A 181 27.88 -2.30 19.89
N ILE A 182 28.45 -1.11 19.74
CA ILE A 182 29.20 -0.44 20.80
C ILE A 182 28.20 0.43 21.58
N SER A 183 27.84 0.03 22.81
CA SER A 183 28.10 0.86 24.00
C SER A 183 27.42 0.32 25.28
N PRO A 184 27.96 0.62 26.48
CA PRO A 184 27.67 -0.03 27.74
C PRO A 184 26.59 0.70 28.57
N LEU A 185 25.50 1.13 27.95
CA LEU A 185 24.40 1.76 28.68
C LEU A 185 23.42 0.68 29.15
N LYS A 186 23.28 0.59 30.48
CA LYS A 186 22.45 -0.32 31.25
C LYS A 186 21.27 -0.90 30.44
N ASN A 187 21.35 -2.20 30.25
CA ASN A 187 20.35 -3.05 29.65
C ASN A 187 18.95 -2.76 30.25
N PRO A 188 18.01 -2.15 29.50
CA PRO A 188 16.63 -1.98 29.95
C PRO A 188 15.85 -3.30 29.91
N CYS A 189 16.46 -4.38 29.40
CA CYS A 189 15.85 -5.70 29.22
C CYS A 189 15.81 -6.58 30.51
N ASN A 190 16.06 -6.01 31.70
CA ASN A 190 15.85 -6.67 32.99
C ASN A 190 14.70 -5.98 33.76
N GLY A 191 13.48 -6.48 33.55
CA GLY A 191 12.35 -6.40 34.46
C GLY A 191 11.84 -7.80 34.73
#